data_AF-A0A966PYG2-F1
#
_entry.id   AF-A0A966PYG2-F1
#
_cell.length_a   1.000
_cell.length_b   1.000
_cell.length_c   1.000
_cell.angle_alpha   90.00
_cell.angle_beta   90.00
_cell.angle_gamma   90.00
#
_symmetry.space_group_name_H-M   'P 1'
#
loop_
_entity.id
_entity.type
_entity.pdbx_description
1 polymer ?
#
loop_
_entity_poly.entity_id
_entity_poly.type
_entity_poly.pdbx_seq_one_letter_code
_entity_poly.pdbx_strand_id
1 'polypeptide(L)'
;MKILTLENKTYILEKIPEYVDDKLRFAVLDNSNPADPDYFFIPLIFLESFNAPAAVLQIGKHKIKMPLDWKMIIGDPEQGELHVLPITSLNDRGFSAFIYNPITGSRPEFAEIDIVDIYQEVKWYFPKIKSGQILAVPLTDGDNPPCAYFVKDISRQSEFMDYGSVW
;
A
#
# COMPACT_ATOMS: atom_id res chain seq x y z
N MET A 1 -2.26 7.58 -8.07
CA MET A 1 -1.88 6.43 -7.21
C MET A 1 -1.93 5.15 -8.04
N LYS A 2 -1.26 4.07 -7.64
CA LYS A 2 -1.37 2.76 -8.32
C LYS A 2 -2.24 1.82 -7.49
N ILE A 3 -2.96 0.93 -8.15
CA ILE A 3 -3.72 -0.16 -7.52
C ILE A 3 -3.44 -1.48 -8.25
N LEU A 4 -3.46 -2.59 -7.52
CA LEU A 4 -3.39 -3.93 -8.09
C LEU A 4 -4.79 -4.43 -8.44
N THR A 5 -4.99 -4.88 -9.69
CA THR A 5 -6.28 -5.43 -10.16
C THR A 5 -6.38 -6.95 -10.00
N LEU A 6 -7.58 -7.50 -10.16
CA LEU A 6 -7.86 -8.95 -10.15
C LEU A 6 -7.05 -9.71 -11.20
N GLU A 7 -6.75 -9.08 -12.33
CA GLU A 7 -5.96 -9.65 -13.42
C GLU A 7 -4.45 -9.63 -13.13
N ASN A 8 -4.06 -9.30 -11.90
CA ASN A 8 -2.68 -9.12 -11.44
C ASN A 8 -1.92 -8.07 -12.24
N LYS A 9 -2.58 -6.93 -12.52
CA LYS A 9 -2.01 -5.82 -13.28
C LYS A 9 -2.00 -4.53 -12.48
N THR A 10 -1.02 -3.69 -12.77
CA THR A 10 -0.99 -2.31 -12.28
C THR A 10 -2.02 -1.45 -13.02
N TYR A 11 -2.89 -0.80 -12.28
CA TYR A 11 -3.78 0.24 -12.78
C TYR A 11 -3.45 1.59 -12.14
N ILE A 12 -3.31 2.64 -12.96
CA ILE A 12 -2.88 3.97 -12.51
C ILE A 12 -4.10 4.89 -12.39
N LEU A 13 -4.32 5.42 -11.19
CA LEU A 13 -5.33 6.40 -10.86
C LEU A 13 -4.75 7.81 -10.98
N GLU A 14 -4.99 8.48 -12.10
CA GLU A 14 -4.56 9.86 -12.36
C GLU A 14 -5.71 10.87 -12.35
N LYS A 15 -6.94 10.41 -12.52
CA LYS A 15 -8.16 11.20 -12.52
C LYS A 15 -9.35 10.36 -12.09
N ILE A 16 -10.45 11.01 -11.71
CA ILE A 16 -11.74 10.34 -11.60
C ILE A 16 -12.16 9.95 -13.02
N PRO A 17 -12.29 8.66 -13.34
CA PRO A 17 -12.73 8.24 -14.66
C PRO A 17 -14.22 8.58 -14.84
N GLU A 18 -14.61 8.93 -16.05
CA GLU A 18 -16.03 9.16 -16.40
C GLU A 18 -16.85 7.86 -16.37
N TYR A 19 -16.18 6.74 -16.61
CA TYR A 19 -16.71 5.39 -16.55
C TYR A 19 -15.76 4.51 -15.74
N VAL A 20 -16.25 3.92 -14.65
CA VAL A 20 -15.54 2.83 -13.99
C VAL A 20 -16.12 1.53 -14.54
N ASP A 21 -15.27 0.65 -15.06
CA ASP A 21 -15.69 -0.71 -15.40
C ASP A 21 -16.20 -1.39 -14.11
N ASP A 22 -17.46 -1.84 -14.13
CA ASP A 22 -18.14 -2.53 -13.03
C ASP A 22 -17.34 -3.73 -12.50
N LYS A 23 -16.43 -4.26 -13.32
CA LYS A 23 -15.55 -5.39 -13.00
C LYS A 23 -14.23 -4.97 -12.36
N LEU A 24 -13.84 -3.69 -12.42
CA LEU A 24 -12.57 -3.22 -11.87
C LEU A 24 -12.59 -3.36 -10.35
N ARG A 25 -11.63 -4.12 -9.84
CA ARG A 25 -11.43 -4.30 -8.40
C ARG A 25 -10.00 -4.00 -8.03
N PHE A 26 -9.80 -3.61 -6.78
CA PHE A 26 -8.47 -3.33 -6.23
C PHE A 26 -8.19 -4.21 -5.03
N ALA A 27 -6.93 -4.62 -4.88
CA ALA A 27 -6.50 -5.44 -3.75
C ALA A 27 -6.28 -4.60 -2.48
N VAL A 28 -6.73 -5.15 -1.35
CA VAL A 28 -6.45 -4.65 -0.01
C VAL A 28 -6.03 -5.81 0.90
N LEU A 29 -5.19 -5.53 1.89
CA LEU A 29 -5.04 -6.32 3.11
C LEU A 29 -6.05 -5.79 4.12
N ASP A 30 -7.05 -6.58 4.50
CA ASP A 30 -8.00 -6.19 5.54
C ASP A 30 -7.49 -6.67 6.89
N ASN A 31 -7.08 -5.72 7.73
CA ASN A 31 -6.64 -5.93 9.11
C ASN A 31 -7.64 -5.31 10.11
N SER A 32 -8.94 -5.32 9.77
CA SER A 32 -9.99 -4.86 10.69
C SER A 32 -10.16 -5.79 11.89
N ASN A 33 -9.85 -7.08 11.72
CA ASN A 33 -9.67 -8.05 12.80
C ASN A 33 -8.21 -8.51 12.84
N PRO A 34 -7.38 -8.01 13.77
CA PRO A 34 -5.95 -8.38 13.84
C PRO A 34 -5.67 -9.87 14.06
N ALA A 35 -6.67 -10.65 14.50
CA ALA A 35 -6.53 -12.09 14.68
C ALA A 35 -6.78 -12.90 13.38
N ASP A 36 -7.28 -12.26 12.32
CA ASP A 36 -7.65 -12.91 11.06
C ASP A 36 -7.50 -11.94 9.88
N PRO A 37 -6.26 -11.48 9.58
CA PRO A 37 -6.03 -10.62 8.44
C PRO A 37 -6.12 -11.41 7.12
N ASP A 38 -6.73 -10.82 6.09
CA ASP A 38 -6.90 -11.49 4.79
C ASP A 38 -6.89 -10.51 3.61
N TYR A 39 -6.64 -11.03 2.40
CA TYR A 39 -6.59 -10.25 1.17
C TYR A 39 -7.92 -10.27 0.42
N PHE A 40 -8.43 -9.08 0.10
CA PHE A 40 -9.68 -8.93 -0.63
C PHE A 40 -9.52 -8.09 -1.88
N PHE A 41 -10.33 -8.40 -2.90
CA PHE A 41 -10.50 -7.59 -4.10
C PHE A 41 -11.83 -6.86 -4.06
N ILE A 42 -11.75 -5.58 -3.71
CA ILE A 42 -12.92 -4.72 -3.50
C ILE A 42 -13.30 -4.05 -4.82
N PRO A 43 -14.58 -4.05 -5.22
CA PRO A 43 -15.04 -3.30 -6.38
C PRO A 43 -14.71 -1.81 -6.26
N LEU A 44 -14.14 -1.23 -7.32
CA LEU A 44 -13.88 0.20 -7.39
C LEU A 44 -15.19 0.94 -7.69
N ILE A 45 -16.00 1.20 -6.67
CA ILE A 45 -17.28 1.92 -6.84
C ILE A 45 -17.10 3.43 -6.58
N PHE A 46 -16.23 3.78 -5.64
CA PHE A 46 -16.00 5.15 -5.21
C PHE A 46 -14.52 5.50 -5.28
N LEU A 47 -14.23 6.63 -5.93
CA LEU A 47 -12.91 7.24 -5.96
C LEU A 47 -12.96 8.57 -5.20
N GLU A 48 -11.97 8.79 -4.34
CA GLU A 48 -11.79 10.04 -3.61
C GLU A 48 -10.58 10.80 -4.16
N SER A 49 -10.57 12.12 -3.98
CA SER A 49 -9.44 12.97 -4.35
C SER A 49 -9.15 14.03 -3.29
N PHE A 50 -7.89 14.36 -3.10
CA PHE A 50 -7.42 15.38 -2.16
C PHE A 50 -6.09 15.96 -2.64
N ASN A 51 -5.70 17.12 -2.10
CA ASN A 51 -4.36 17.67 -2.30
C ASN A 51 -3.53 17.43 -1.03
N ALA A 52 -2.32 16.92 -1.19
CA ALA A 52 -1.36 16.72 -0.10
C ALA A 52 0.08 16.68 -0.63
N PRO A 53 1.09 16.95 0.21
CA PRO A 53 2.48 16.73 -0.15
C PRO A 53 2.74 15.27 -0.55
N ALA A 54 3.73 15.04 -1.40
CA ALA A 54 4.15 13.71 -1.81
C ALA A 54 5.54 13.39 -1.29
N ALA A 55 5.72 12.21 -0.72
CA ALA A 55 7.04 11.60 -0.53
C ALA A 55 7.41 10.78 -1.76
N VAL A 56 8.63 10.94 -2.26
CA VAL A 56 9.26 9.97 -3.16
C VAL A 56 9.95 8.93 -2.31
N LEU A 57 9.39 7.73 -2.32
CA LEU A 57 9.89 6.58 -1.60
C LEU A 57 10.80 5.75 -2.51
N GLN A 58 12.02 5.49 -2.07
CA GLN A 58 12.93 4.50 -2.65
C GLN A 58 12.79 3.21 -1.86
N ILE A 59 12.12 2.20 -2.43
CA ILE A 59 11.93 0.87 -1.85
C ILE A 59 12.80 -0.12 -2.60
N GLY A 60 13.96 -0.49 -2.05
CA GLY A 60 14.97 -1.28 -2.74
C GLY A 60 15.36 -0.62 -4.07
N LYS A 61 14.99 -1.23 -5.20
CA LYS A 61 15.24 -0.69 -6.56
C LYS A 61 14.08 0.16 -7.12
N HIS A 62 12.94 0.21 -6.46
CA HIS A 62 11.72 0.82 -6.95
C HIS A 62 11.55 2.24 -6.40
N LYS A 63 11.08 3.17 -7.24
CA LYS A 63 10.69 4.52 -6.83
C LYS A 63 9.19 4.69 -6.98
N ILE A 64 8.52 5.15 -5.92
CA ILE A 64 7.08 5.43 -5.93
C ILE A 64 6.77 6.74 -5.21
N LYS A 65 5.77 7.46 -5.72
CA LYS A 65 5.22 8.64 -5.06
C LYS A 65 4.01 8.24 -4.22
N MET A 66 4.02 8.58 -2.94
CA MET A 66 2.90 8.39 -2.02
C MET A 66 2.58 9.69 -1.26
N PRO A 67 1.34 9.91 -0.80
CA PRO A 67 1.02 11.05 0.04
C PRO A 67 1.85 11.00 1.32
N LEU A 68 2.48 12.12 1.70
CA LEU A 68 3.40 12.17 2.83
C LEU A 68 2.71 11.89 4.18
N ASP A 69 1.42 12.20 4.29
CA ASP A 69 0.58 12.02 5.47
C ASP A 69 0.07 10.59 5.66
N TRP A 70 0.39 9.67 4.74
CA TRP A 70 -0.01 8.27 4.85
C TRP A 70 0.96 7.44 5.70
N LYS A 71 0.51 6.25 6.05
CA LYS A 71 1.28 5.20 6.72
C LYS A 71 1.57 4.05 5.76
N MET A 72 2.58 3.23 6.07
CA MET A 72 2.89 2.01 5.33
C MET A 72 3.27 0.86 6.24
N ILE A 73 3.14 -0.36 5.71
CA ILE A 73 3.61 -1.56 6.41
C ILE A 73 5.13 -1.67 6.26
N ILE A 74 5.81 -1.74 7.39
CA ILE A 74 7.21 -2.12 7.52
C ILE A 74 7.31 -3.43 8.30
N GLY A 75 8.45 -4.10 8.20
CA GLY A 75 8.72 -5.26 9.03
C GLY A 75 10.15 -5.74 8.89
N ASP A 76 10.49 -6.68 9.78
CA ASP A 76 11.77 -7.38 9.77
C ASP A 76 11.48 -8.89 9.75
N PRO A 77 11.96 -9.62 8.72
CA PRO A 77 11.74 -11.07 8.60
C PRO A 77 12.29 -11.86 9.79
N GLU A 78 13.27 -11.32 10.54
CA GLU A 78 13.84 -11.99 11.71
C GLU A 78 13.02 -11.77 12.99
N GLN A 79 12.21 -10.72 13.06
CA GLN A 79 11.43 -10.36 14.26
C GLN A 79 10.02 -10.94 14.26
N GLY A 80 9.49 -11.35 13.10
CA GLY A 80 8.16 -11.96 12.99
C GLY A 80 6.98 -11.01 13.21
N GLU A 81 7.22 -9.70 13.27
CA GLU A 81 6.17 -8.68 13.43
C GLU A 81 6.21 -7.66 12.30
N LEU A 82 5.02 -7.21 11.90
CA LEU A 82 4.82 -6.11 10.97
C LEU A 82 4.19 -4.92 11.69
N HIS A 83 4.61 -3.72 11.29
CA HIS A 83 4.11 -2.47 11.86
C HIS A 83 3.61 -1.52 10.78
N VAL A 84 2.52 -0.81 11.08
CA VAL A 84 2.02 0.27 10.24
C VAL A 84 2.53 1.60 10.76
N LEU A 85 3.57 2.14 10.11
CA LEU A 85 4.23 3.38 10.54
C LEU A 85 3.93 4.56 9.60
N PRO A 86 3.82 5.79 10.13
CA PRO A 86 3.75 6.99 9.30
C PRO A 86 4.96 7.10 8.37
N ILE A 87 4.73 7.49 7.11
CA ILE A 87 5.82 7.69 6.14
C ILE A 87 6.84 8.69 6.68
N THR A 88 6.38 9.76 7.33
CA THR A 88 7.25 10.77 7.97
C THR A 88 8.20 10.22 9.04
N SER A 89 7.95 9.02 9.56
CA SER A 89 8.81 8.38 10.56
C SER A 89 9.91 7.50 9.97
N LEU A 90 9.93 7.30 8.65
CA LEU A 90 10.81 6.33 8.00
C LEU A 90 12.25 6.82 7.82
N ASN A 91 12.44 8.14 7.72
CA ASN A 91 13.73 8.72 7.34
C ASN A 91 14.83 8.38 8.36
N ASP A 92 15.98 7.93 7.85
CA ASP A 92 17.19 7.62 8.64
C ASP A 92 17.00 6.55 9.73
N ARG A 93 15.98 5.67 9.58
CA ARG A 93 15.67 4.63 10.57
C ARG A 93 16.02 3.20 10.14
N GLY A 94 16.48 3.00 8.91
CA GLY A 94 16.87 1.68 8.40
C GLY A 94 15.72 0.67 8.38
N PHE A 95 14.48 1.13 8.18
CA PHE A 95 13.34 0.22 8.07
C PHE A 95 13.33 -0.50 6.73
N SER A 96 12.65 -1.65 6.70
CA SER A 96 12.34 -2.38 5.48
C SER A 96 10.83 -2.38 5.23
N ALA A 97 10.43 -2.07 4.00
CA ALA A 97 9.05 -2.18 3.55
C ALA A 97 8.67 -3.66 3.41
N PHE A 98 7.47 -4.02 3.87
CA PHE A 98 6.87 -5.33 3.59
C PHE A 98 6.36 -5.34 2.14
N ILE A 99 6.85 -6.28 1.34
CA ILE A 99 6.51 -6.42 -0.07
C ILE A 99 5.90 -7.80 -0.31
N TYR A 100 4.69 -7.83 -0.83
CA TYR A 100 4.01 -9.09 -1.15
C TYR A 100 3.02 -8.89 -2.30
N ASN A 101 2.90 -9.89 -3.18
CA ASN A 101 1.85 -9.90 -4.20
C ASN A 101 0.77 -10.90 -3.76
N PRO A 102 -0.47 -10.46 -3.49
CA PRO A 102 -1.51 -11.31 -2.93
C PRO A 102 -2.10 -12.36 -3.89
N ILE A 103 -1.69 -12.38 -5.16
CA ILE A 103 -2.20 -13.33 -6.17
C ILE A 103 -1.15 -14.41 -6.48
N THR A 104 0.11 -14.00 -6.61
CA THR A 104 1.21 -14.85 -7.13
C THR A 104 2.41 -14.92 -6.19
N GLY A 105 2.39 -14.18 -5.09
CA GLY A 105 3.44 -14.20 -4.09
C GLY A 105 3.58 -15.58 -3.48
N SER A 106 4.80 -16.12 -3.48
CA SER A 106 5.13 -17.38 -2.79
C SER A 106 5.75 -17.14 -1.42
N ARG A 107 6.37 -15.97 -1.23
CA ARG A 107 6.90 -15.46 0.02
C ARG A 107 6.97 -13.93 -0.03
N PRO A 108 6.84 -13.24 1.11
CA PRO A 108 7.14 -11.83 1.19
C PRO A 108 8.61 -11.54 0.97
N GLU A 109 8.86 -10.35 0.45
CA GLU A 109 10.16 -9.74 0.34
C GLU A 109 10.22 -8.52 1.25
N PHE A 110 11.42 -8.18 1.70
CA PHE A 110 11.69 -6.99 2.48
C PHE A 110 12.77 -6.19 1.78
N ALA A 111 12.54 -4.89 1.63
CA ALA A 111 13.51 -4.00 1.02
C ALA A 111 13.62 -2.70 1.80
N GLU A 112 14.84 -2.21 1.94
CA GLU A 112 15.12 -0.92 2.57
C GLU A 112 14.27 0.20 1.96
N ILE A 113 13.78 1.09 2.82
CA ILE A 113 12.93 2.21 2.45
C ILE A 113 13.52 3.54 2.90
N ASP A 114 13.67 4.45 1.95
CA ASP A 114 14.12 5.83 2.18
C ASP A 114 13.21 6.87 1.52
N ILE A 115 13.08 8.05 2.14
CA ILE A 115 12.48 9.21 1.50
C ILE A 115 13.57 9.98 0.76
N VAL A 116 13.52 9.99 -0.57
CA VAL A 116 14.57 10.61 -1.39
C VAL A 116 14.21 11.99 -1.91
N ASP A 117 12.92 12.36 -1.88
CA ASP A 117 12.45 13.68 -2.30
C ASP A 117 11.05 13.96 -1.72
N ILE A 118 10.67 15.24 -1.63
CA ILE A 118 9.34 15.67 -1.16
C ILE A 118 8.79 16.76 -2.10
N TYR A 119 7.62 16.52 -2.66
CA TYR A 119 6.85 17.53 -3.40
C TYR A 119 5.85 18.21 -2.48
N GLN A 120 5.74 19.53 -2.57
CA GLN A 120 4.91 20.34 -1.66
C GLN A 120 3.41 20.12 -1.84
N GLU A 121 2.94 19.96 -3.07
CA GLU A 121 1.51 19.79 -3.34
C GLU A 121 1.28 18.90 -4.57
N VAL A 122 0.54 17.82 -4.37
CA VAL A 122 0.13 16.88 -5.42
C VAL A 122 -1.36 16.56 -5.25
N LYS A 123 -2.10 16.53 -6.35
CA LYS A 123 -3.47 16.04 -6.36
C LYS A 123 -3.48 14.51 -6.45
N TRP A 124 -4.12 13.88 -5.48
CA TRP A 124 -4.22 12.44 -5.35
C TRP A 124 -5.61 11.94 -5.74
N TYR A 125 -5.63 10.72 -6.28
CA TYR A 125 -6.82 9.95 -6.59
C TYR A 125 -6.62 8.54 -6.05
N PHE A 126 -7.55 8.05 -5.24
CA PHE A 126 -7.41 6.77 -4.56
C PHE A 126 -8.79 6.14 -4.31
N PRO A 127 -8.89 4.80 -4.24
CA PRO A 127 -10.13 4.13 -3.92
C PRO A 127 -10.57 4.47 -2.51
N LYS A 128 -11.88 4.63 -2.30
CA LYS A 128 -12.41 4.70 -0.94
C LYS A 128 -12.20 3.35 -0.24
N ILE A 129 -11.46 3.36 0.87
CA ILE A 129 -11.17 2.19 1.70
C ILE A 129 -11.90 2.27 3.04
N LYS A 130 -12.27 1.11 3.60
CA LYS A 130 -12.88 1.03 4.94
C LYS A 130 -11.80 1.06 6.03
N SER A 131 -12.22 1.35 7.26
CA SER A 131 -11.34 1.25 8.43
C SER A 131 -10.75 -0.16 8.55
N GLY A 132 -9.43 -0.25 8.75
CA GLY A 132 -8.69 -1.51 8.82
C GLY A 132 -8.20 -2.04 7.47
N GLN A 133 -8.65 -1.47 6.34
CA GLN A 133 -8.17 -1.86 5.02
C GLN A 133 -6.90 -1.11 4.64
N ILE A 134 -5.89 -1.85 4.21
CA ILE A 134 -4.58 -1.35 3.78
C ILE A 134 -4.45 -1.63 2.28
N LEU A 135 -4.20 -0.60 1.49
CA LEU A 135 -4.17 -0.68 0.03
C LEU A 135 -2.89 -1.38 -0.45
N ALA A 136 -3.04 -2.39 -1.31
CA ALA A 136 -1.91 -2.99 -2.02
C ALA A 136 -1.55 -2.12 -3.24
N VAL A 137 -0.36 -1.53 -3.21
CA VAL A 137 0.12 -0.58 -4.22
C VAL A 137 1.29 -1.21 -5.00
N PRO A 138 1.11 -1.46 -6.31
CA PRO A 138 2.17 -1.94 -7.19
C PRO A 138 3.42 -1.05 -7.21
N LEU A 139 4.60 -1.66 -7.08
CA LEU A 139 5.90 -0.99 -7.18
C LEU A 139 6.40 -0.86 -8.64
N THR A 140 5.87 -1.66 -9.55
CA THR A 140 6.16 -1.63 -11.00
C THR A 140 4.89 -1.47 -11.82
N ASP A 141 5.06 -1.13 -13.10
CA ASP A 141 3.97 -1.16 -14.08
C ASP A 141 3.90 -2.53 -14.78
N GLY A 142 2.75 -2.86 -15.35
CA GLY A 142 2.55 -4.12 -16.09
C GLY A 142 1.96 -5.25 -15.24
N ASP A 143 2.37 -6.48 -15.55
CA ASP A 143 1.82 -7.72 -14.99
C ASP A 143 2.64 -8.25 -13.81
N ASN A 144 1.96 -8.92 -12.88
CA ASN A 144 2.52 -9.54 -11.67
C ASN A 144 3.43 -8.61 -10.84
N PRO A 145 3.01 -7.36 -10.54
CA PRO A 145 3.88 -6.42 -9.85
C PRO A 145 4.06 -6.81 -8.37
N PRO A 146 5.26 -6.66 -7.79
CA PRO A 146 5.40 -6.65 -6.33
C PRO A 146 4.62 -5.46 -5.76
N CYS A 147 3.97 -5.64 -4.61
CA CYS A 147 3.17 -4.58 -3.98
C CYS A 147 3.71 -4.24 -2.59
N ALA A 148 3.71 -2.94 -2.27
CA ALA A 148 3.86 -2.45 -0.91
C ALA A 148 2.49 -1.95 -0.41
N TYR A 149 2.34 -1.84 0.90
CA TYR A 149 1.03 -1.66 1.53
C TYR A 149 0.93 -0.33 2.26
N PHE A 150 -0.11 0.45 1.93
CA PHE A 150 -0.27 1.82 2.41
C PHE A 150 -1.69 2.09 2.90
N VAL A 151 -1.81 2.93 3.92
CA VAL A 151 -3.12 3.32 4.46
C VAL A 151 -3.07 4.77 4.95
N LYS A 152 -4.19 5.48 4.78
CA LYS A 152 -4.33 6.84 5.30
C LYS A 152 -4.42 6.84 6.83
N ASP A 153 -5.40 6.11 7.36
CA ASP A 153 -5.67 6.02 8.79
C ASP A 153 -5.96 4.58 9.19
N ILE A 154 -5.50 4.21 10.39
CA ILE A 154 -5.70 2.88 10.97
C ILE A 154 -5.85 3.00 12.49
N SER A 155 -6.64 2.10 13.08
CA SER A 155 -6.80 2.05 14.53
C SER A 155 -5.51 1.56 15.20
N ARG A 156 -5.22 2.02 16.43
CA ARG A 156 -4.04 1.57 17.18
C ARG A 156 -3.93 0.06 17.34
N GLN A 157 -5.06 -0.63 17.43
CA GLN A 157 -5.09 -2.09 17.57
C GLN A 157 -4.68 -2.81 16.29
N SER A 158 -4.86 -2.16 15.14
CA SER A 158 -4.54 -2.70 13.81
C SER A 158 -3.18 -2.19 13.29
N GLU A 159 -2.41 -1.44 14.09
CA GLU A 159 -1.06 -0.99 13.74
C GLU A 159 -0.02 -2.12 13.80
N PHE A 160 -0.36 -3.22 14.47
CA PHE A 160 0.48 -4.40 14.65
C PHE A 160 -0.16 -5.59 13.94
N MET A 161 0.65 -6.36 13.23
CA MET A 161 0.24 -7.61 12.56
C MET A 161 1.30 -8.67 12.80
N ASP A 162 0.85 -9.89 13.08
CA ASP A 162 1.72 -11.05 13.08
C ASP A 162 2.13 -11.39 11.65
N TYR A 163 3.45 -11.51 11.41
CA TYR A 163 3.98 -11.81 10.09
C TYR A 163 3.47 -13.15 9.56
N GLY A 164 3.36 -14.18 10.40
CA GLY A 164 2.90 -15.51 9.97
C GLY A 164 1.42 -15.57 9.57
N SER A 165 0.64 -14.56 9.97
CA SER A 165 -0.80 -14.50 9.68
C SER A 165 -1.13 -13.80 8.36
N VAL A 166 -0.18 -13.11 7.73
CA VAL A 166 -0.45 -12.23 6.57
C VAL A 166 0.08 -12.75 5.23
N TRP A 167 0.62 -13.96 5.12
CA TRP A 167 1.09 -14.50 3.82
C TRP A 167 1.13 -16.03 3.76
#